data_AF-A0A7V9QD00-F1
#
_entry.id   AF-A0A7V9QD00-F1
#
_cell.length_a   1.000
_cell.length_b   1.000
_cell.length_c   1.000
_cell.angle_alpha   90.00
_cell.angle_beta   90.00
_cell.angle_gamma   90.00
#
_symmetry.space_group_name_H-M   'P 1'
#
loop_
_entity.id
_entity.type
_entity.pdbx_description
1 polymer ?
#
loop_
_entity_poly.entity_id
_entity_poly.type
_entity_poly.pdbx_seq_one_letter_code
_entity_poly.pdbx_strand_id
1 'polypeptide(L)'
;MGIRRWFRNQVLGGDADGNDMPPNASLLHSMLGKEEVRVRSLGEYDADSYPKELTELIRKRAEVSAELLKVDVANPEARVEAIPRLQQLLRKYPHPLVYELLIHAYMDAGRFDEAKGVAFAARERRQECARSPHPEVRAETERLHAWDPAEIDEMRAEYRGPSAR
;
A
#
# COMPACT_ATOMS: atom_id res chain seq x y z
N MET A 1 -8.89 17.20 -2.26
CA MET A 1 -9.57 15.95 -2.65
C MET A 1 -9.57 15.01 -1.45
N GLY A 2 -10.66 14.27 -1.18
CA GLY A 2 -10.75 13.42 0.01
C GLY A 2 -9.95 12.12 -0.12
N ILE A 3 -9.14 11.78 0.89
CA ILE A 3 -8.27 10.60 0.93
C ILE A 3 -9.05 9.29 0.70
N ARG A 4 -10.32 9.19 1.14
CA ARG A 4 -11.18 8.02 0.83
C ARG A 4 -11.44 7.83 -0.67
N ARG A 5 -11.57 8.90 -1.45
CA ARG A 5 -11.75 8.84 -2.92
C ARG A 5 -10.43 8.51 -3.62
N TRP A 6 -9.33 9.09 -3.15
CA TRP A 6 -7.98 8.74 -3.61
C TRP A 6 -7.66 7.25 -3.32
N PHE A 7 -7.90 6.78 -2.10
CA PHE A 7 -7.73 5.38 -1.67
C PHE A 7 -8.60 4.43 -2.49
N ARG A 8 -9.87 4.78 -2.72
CA ARG A 8 -10.77 3.99 -3.58
C ARG A 8 -10.27 3.93 -5.02
N ASN A 9 -9.75 5.04 -5.57
CA ASN A 9 -9.15 5.06 -6.90
C ASN A 9 -7.84 4.25 -6.98
N GLN A 10 -7.07 4.19 -5.89
CA GLN A 10 -5.84 3.38 -5.81
C GLN A 10 -6.14 1.88 -5.70
N VAL A 11 -7.15 1.50 -4.90
CA VAL A 11 -7.52 0.11 -4.66
C VAL A 11 -8.37 -0.48 -5.79
N LEU A 12 -9.29 0.30 -6.38
CA LEU A 12 -10.25 -0.19 -7.37
C LEU A 12 -9.94 0.20 -8.83
N GLY A 13 -8.94 1.07 -9.08
CA GLY A 13 -8.67 1.60 -10.42
C GLY A 13 -9.77 2.59 -10.84
N GLY A 14 -9.46 3.89 -10.81
CA GLY A 14 -10.41 4.93 -11.20
C GLY A 14 -10.71 4.94 -12.70
N ASP A 15 -12.01 5.05 -13.00
CA ASP A 15 -12.72 5.43 -14.23
C ASP A 15 -12.28 4.81 -15.57
N ALA A 16 -13.19 3.97 -16.08
CA ALA A 16 -13.20 3.39 -17.41
C ALA A 16 -13.45 4.46 -18.48
N ASP A 17 -12.39 4.84 -19.20
CA ASP A 17 -12.48 5.33 -20.57
C ASP A 17 -11.12 5.11 -21.24
N GLY A 18 -11.02 4.01 -21.97
CA GLY A 18 -9.79 3.53 -22.56
C GLY A 18 -9.69 2.03 -22.36
N ASN A 19 -9.70 1.29 -23.46
CA ASN A 19 -9.82 -0.16 -23.58
C ASN A 19 -8.61 -0.96 -23.06
N ASP A 20 -7.98 -0.52 -21.97
CA ASP A 20 -6.87 -1.22 -21.32
C ASP A 20 -7.28 -1.57 -19.89
N MET A 21 -7.63 -2.84 -19.70
CA MET A 21 -7.83 -3.41 -18.38
C MET A 21 -6.53 -3.27 -17.58
N PRO A 22 -6.54 -2.66 -16.39
CA PRO A 22 -5.33 -2.60 -15.59
C PRO A 22 -5.00 -4.03 -15.09
N PRO A 23 -3.71 -4.39 -14.95
CA PRO A 23 -3.27 -5.77 -14.69
C PRO A 23 -3.82 -6.40 -13.40
N ASN A 24 -4.37 -5.58 -12.51
CA ASN A 24 -5.06 -5.97 -11.28
C ASN A 24 -6.55 -6.33 -11.47
N ALA A 25 -7.18 -6.02 -12.61
CA ALA A 25 -8.58 -6.35 -12.90
C ALA A 25 -8.77 -7.82 -13.32
N SER A 26 -7.77 -8.42 -13.98
CA SER A 26 -7.77 -9.84 -14.37
C SER A 26 -7.86 -10.78 -13.15
N LEU A 27 -7.25 -10.37 -12.02
CA LEU A 27 -7.21 -11.17 -10.79
C LEU A 27 -8.57 -11.23 -10.07
N LEU A 28 -9.34 -10.13 -10.07
CA LEU A 28 -10.70 -10.09 -9.52
C LEU A 28 -11.69 -10.90 -10.37
N HIS A 29 -11.50 -10.93 -11.70
CA HIS A 29 -12.30 -11.78 -12.59
C HIS A 29 -12.04 -13.27 -12.37
N SER A 30 -10.79 -13.68 -12.06
CA SER A 30 -10.48 -15.09 -11.73
C SER A 30 -11.12 -15.57 -10.42
N MET A 31 -11.32 -14.68 -9.44
CA MET A 31 -11.93 -15.03 -8.15
C MET A 31 -13.46 -15.15 -8.19
N LEU A 32 -14.13 -14.57 -9.20
CA LEU A 32 -15.60 -14.50 -9.28
C LEU A 32 -16.26 -15.62 -10.10
N GLY A 33 -15.50 -16.64 -10.49
CA GLY A 33 -16.06 -17.89 -10.98
C GLY A 33 -16.64 -17.78 -12.38
N LYS A 34 -15.76 -17.87 -13.38
CA LYS A 34 -15.95 -18.53 -14.67
C LYS A 34 -14.75 -18.14 -15.53
N GLU A 35 -13.77 -19.02 -15.68
CA GLU A 35 -13.05 -19.05 -16.95
C GLU A 35 -12.47 -20.44 -17.24
N GLU A 36 -12.74 -20.85 -18.47
CA GLU A 36 -12.40 -22.13 -19.06
C GLU A 36 -10.88 -22.33 -19.13
N VAL A 37 -10.45 -23.56 -18.88
CA VAL A 37 -9.06 -24.00 -18.96
C VAL A 37 -8.54 -23.77 -20.39
N ARG A 38 -7.86 -22.64 -20.62
CA ARG A 38 -7.05 -22.43 -21.82
C ARG A 38 -5.63 -22.95 -21.60
N VAL A 39 -5.16 -23.78 -22.52
CA VAL A 39 -3.77 -24.27 -22.57
C VAL A 39 -2.87 -23.15 -23.08
N ARG A 40 -1.79 -22.87 -22.34
CA ARG A 40 -1.10 -21.56 -22.28
C ARG A 40 0.23 -21.48 -23.02
N SER A 41 0.62 -20.25 -23.36
CA SER A 41 1.95 -19.85 -23.81
C SER A 41 2.96 -19.89 -22.65
N LEU A 42 4.21 -20.25 -22.92
CA LEU A 42 5.32 -20.23 -21.95
C LEU A 42 5.50 -18.82 -21.34
N GLY A 43 5.27 -18.66 -20.04
CA GLY A 43 5.54 -17.43 -19.28
C GLY A 43 4.35 -16.79 -18.58
N GLU A 44 3.12 -17.30 -18.77
CA GLU A 44 1.94 -16.83 -18.04
C GLU A 44 1.79 -17.60 -16.73
N TYR A 45 2.22 -17.01 -15.62
CA TYR A 45 1.97 -17.55 -14.27
C TYR A 45 0.49 -17.43 -13.93
N ASP A 46 -0.11 -18.54 -13.50
CA ASP A 46 -1.44 -18.60 -12.88
C ASP A 46 -1.34 -18.90 -11.39
N ALA A 47 -2.42 -18.66 -10.64
CA ALA A 47 -2.57 -19.05 -9.24
C ALA A 47 -2.03 -20.47 -8.93
N ASP A 48 -2.18 -21.42 -9.85
CA ASP A 48 -1.73 -22.81 -9.77
C ASP A 48 -0.25 -23.00 -10.19
N SER A 49 0.37 -21.99 -10.80
CA SER A 49 1.76 -22.00 -11.32
C SER A 49 2.75 -21.22 -10.46
N TYR A 50 2.28 -20.46 -9.47
CA TYR A 50 3.16 -19.68 -8.61
C TYR A 50 3.90 -20.56 -7.58
N PRO A 51 5.14 -20.18 -7.21
CA PRO A 51 5.79 -20.73 -6.01
C PRO A 51 4.86 -20.54 -4.80
N LYS A 52 4.75 -21.55 -3.94
CA LYS A 52 3.86 -21.54 -2.77
C LYS A 52 4.08 -20.32 -1.88
N GLU A 53 5.33 -19.87 -1.78
CA GLU A 53 5.75 -18.70 -1.02
C GLU A 53 5.13 -17.41 -1.55
N LEU A 54 5.02 -17.26 -2.88
CA LEU A 54 4.39 -16.09 -3.50
C LEU A 54 2.87 -16.14 -3.36
N THR A 55 2.26 -17.31 -3.53
CA THR A 55 0.81 -17.48 -3.30
C THR A 55 0.43 -17.07 -1.88
N GLU A 56 1.21 -17.49 -0.88
CA GLU A 56 1.02 -17.08 0.51
C GLU A 56 1.24 -15.58 0.73
N LEU A 57 2.22 -14.98 0.04
CA LEU A 57 2.49 -13.54 0.10
C LEU A 57 1.29 -12.74 -0.45
N ILE A 58 0.79 -13.13 -1.62
CA ILE A 58 -0.38 -12.51 -2.26
C ILE A 58 -1.64 -12.67 -1.38
N ARG A 59 -1.83 -13.85 -0.78
CA ARG A 59 -2.93 -14.12 0.16
C ARG A 59 -2.87 -13.18 1.37
N LYS A 60 -1.72 -13.09 2.04
CA LYS A 60 -1.53 -12.19 3.20
C LYS A 60 -1.72 -10.73 2.82
N ARG A 61 -1.25 -10.32 1.64
CA ARG A 61 -1.48 -8.98 1.09
C ARG A 61 -2.97 -8.70 0.91
N ALA A 62 -3.72 -9.63 0.34
CA ALA A 62 -5.16 -9.49 0.13
C ALA A 62 -5.92 -9.39 1.46
N GLU A 63 -5.55 -10.21 2.46
CA GLU A 63 -6.13 -10.15 3.81
C GLU A 63 -5.89 -8.79 4.47
N VAL A 64 -4.64 -8.28 4.42
CA VAL A 64 -4.33 -6.96 4.97
C VAL A 64 -5.05 -5.85 4.21
N SER A 65 -5.18 -5.95 2.89
CA SER A 65 -5.93 -4.98 2.08
C SER A 65 -7.41 -4.94 2.47
N ALA A 66 -8.03 -6.11 2.63
CA ALA A 66 -9.42 -6.22 3.05
C ALA A 66 -9.66 -5.66 4.46
N GLU A 67 -8.72 -5.88 5.37
CA GLU A 67 -8.78 -5.29 6.71
C GLU A 67 -8.53 -3.78 6.69
N LEU A 68 -7.63 -3.30 5.83
CA LEU A 68 -7.34 -1.87 5.69
C LEU A 68 -8.55 -1.08 5.20
N LEU A 69 -9.35 -1.65 4.28
CA LEU A 69 -10.60 -1.04 3.80
C LEU A 69 -11.61 -0.75 4.93
N LYS A 70 -11.50 -1.44 6.08
CA LYS A 70 -12.38 -1.27 7.25
C LYS A 70 -11.88 -0.21 8.23
N VAL A 71 -10.63 0.23 8.11
CA VAL A 71 -10.03 1.21 9.02
C VAL A 71 -10.48 2.61 8.63
N ASP A 72 -11.00 3.37 9.58
CA ASP A 72 -11.32 4.77 9.33
C ASP A 72 -10.06 5.64 9.35
N VAL A 73 -9.78 6.28 8.22
CA VAL A 73 -8.66 7.21 8.03
C VAL A 73 -9.12 8.53 7.38
N ALA A 74 -10.41 8.84 7.47
CA ALA A 74 -11.02 9.95 6.73
C ALA A 74 -10.50 11.33 7.16
N ASN A 75 -10.22 11.49 8.45
CA ASN A 75 -9.80 12.74 9.06
C ASN A 75 -8.57 12.50 9.97
N PRO A 76 -7.84 13.56 10.38
CA PRO A 76 -6.64 13.43 11.20
C PRO A 76 -6.87 12.68 12.51
N GLU A 77 -7.95 12.98 13.24
CA GLU A 77 -8.26 12.33 14.53
C GLU A 77 -8.45 10.82 14.37
N ALA A 78 -9.26 10.39 13.40
CA ALA A 78 -9.47 8.99 13.08
C ALA A 78 -8.17 8.28 12.65
N ARG A 79 -7.27 8.97 11.93
CA ARG A 79 -5.96 8.40 11.59
C ARG A 79 -5.10 8.17 12.82
N VAL A 80 -5.09 9.10 13.77
CA VAL A 80 -4.38 8.94 15.05
C VAL A 80 -4.95 7.76 15.84
N GLU A 81 -6.27 7.63 15.93
CA GLU A 81 -6.93 6.50 16.58
C GLU A 81 -6.63 5.16 15.89
N ALA A 82 -6.42 5.17 14.57
CA ALA A 82 -6.11 3.98 13.78
C ALA A 82 -4.66 3.46 13.96
N ILE A 83 -3.75 4.21 14.60
CA ILE A 83 -2.33 3.84 14.76
C ILE A 83 -2.15 2.39 15.26
N PRO A 84 -2.79 1.94 16.36
CA PRO A 84 -2.60 0.58 16.87
C PRO A 84 -3.04 -0.48 15.85
N ARG A 85 -4.10 -0.18 15.08
CA ARG A 85 -4.59 -1.10 14.05
C ARG A 85 -3.64 -1.17 12.87
N LEU A 86 -3.12 -0.05 12.39
CA LEU A 86 -2.15 0.01 11.29
C LEU A 86 -0.85 -0.73 11.67
N GLN A 87 -0.37 -0.59 12.90
CA GLN A 87 0.78 -1.35 13.40
C GLN A 87 0.52 -2.87 13.38
N GLN A 88 -0.67 -3.31 13.80
CA GLN A 88 -1.03 -4.74 13.75
C GLN A 88 -1.06 -5.27 12.31
N LEU A 89 -1.54 -4.48 11.35
CA LEU A 89 -1.56 -4.86 9.94
C LEU A 89 -0.14 -5.03 9.38
N LEU A 90 0.78 -4.12 9.71
CA LEU A 90 2.20 -4.25 9.28
C LEU A 90 2.89 -5.51 9.82
N ARG A 91 2.53 -5.95 11.03
CA ARG A 91 3.06 -7.21 11.59
C ARG A 91 2.59 -8.45 10.83
N LYS A 92 1.41 -8.38 10.19
CA LYS A 92 0.89 -9.49 9.37
C LYS A 92 1.53 -9.53 8.00
N TYR A 93 1.67 -8.36 7.39
CA TYR A 93 2.27 -8.20 6.07
C TYR A 93 2.78 -6.75 5.92
N PRO A 94 4.04 -6.55 5.44
CA PRO A 94 4.64 -5.22 5.28
C PRO A 94 4.04 -4.47 4.09
N HIS A 95 2.76 -4.10 4.21
CA HIS A 95 1.98 -3.51 3.15
C HIS A 95 2.39 -2.06 2.89
N PRO A 96 2.85 -1.69 1.68
CA PRO A 96 3.31 -0.34 1.37
C PRO A 96 2.32 0.78 1.70
N LEU A 97 1.03 0.59 1.40
CA LEU A 97 -0.01 1.58 1.74
C LEU A 97 -0.25 1.75 3.25
N VAL A 98 0.00 0.71 4.04
CA VAL A 98 -0.14 0.81 5.51
C VAL A 98 1.00 1.65 6.09
N TYR A 99 2.22 1.55 5.53
CA TYR A 99 3.31 2.45 5.89
C TYR A 99 2.94 3.91 5.66
N GLU A 100 2.40 4.25 4.47
CA GLU A 100 2.01 5.62 4.13
C GLU A 100 0.95 6.19 5.08
N LEU A 101 -0.09 5.40 5.37
CA LEU A 101 -1.13 5.80 6.32
C LEU A 101 -0.59 5.97 7.74
N LEU A 102 0.36 5.11 8.15
CA LEU A 102 0.97 5.18 9.47
C LEU A 102 1.90 6.39 9.61
N ILE A 103 2.62 6.78 8.56
CA ILE A 103 3.42 8.01 8.52
C ILE A 103 2.51 9.22 8.73
N HIS A 104 1.44 9.33 7.95
CA HIS A 104 0.46 10.41 8.12
C HIS A 104 -0.16 10.43 9.52
N ALA A 105 -0.56 9.27 10.04
CA ALA A 105 -1.14 9.17 11.38
C ALA A 105 -0.16 9.65 12.47
N TYR A 106 1.13 9.33 12.37
CA TYR A 106 2.13 9.84 13.30
C TYR A 106 2.38 11.33 13.15
N MET A 107 2.37 11.86 11.93
CA MET A 107 2.47 13.30 11.70
C MET A 107 1.29 14.05 12.31
N ASP A 108 0.05 13.57 12.12
CA ASP A 108 -1.15 14.14 12.73
C ASP A 108 -1.10 14.10 14.27
N ALA A 109 -0.44 13.08 14.83
CA ALA A 109 -0.21 12.97 16.27
C ALA A 109 0.97 13.82 16.79
N GLY A 110 1.69 14.53 15.91
CA GLY A 110 2.91 15.27 16.26
C GLY A 110 4.12 14.38 16.61
N ARG A 111 4.06 13.09 16.29
CA ARG A 111 5.06 12.05 16.61
C ARG A 111 6.06 11.87 15.45
N PHE A 112 6.77 12.95 15.12
CA PHE A 112 7.66 13.01 13.94
C PHE A 112 8.82 12.01 13.96
N ASP A 113 9.39 11.72 15.15
CA ASP A 113 10.49 10.77 15.26
C ASP A 113 10.05 9.34 14.88
N GLU A 114 8.80 8.98 15.20
CA GLU A 114 8.22 7.69 14.80
C GLU A 114 7.80 7.70 13.33
N ALA A 115 7.21 8.80 12.84
CA ALA A 115 6.92 8.96 11.41
C ALA A 115 8.19 8.76 10.55
N LYS A 116 9.33 9.30 11.00
CA LYS A 116 10.63 9.13 10.35
C LYS A 116 11.10 7.67 10.34
N GLY A 117 10.95 6.98 11.47
CA GLY A 117 11.24 5.54 11.56
C GLY A 117 10.39 4.72 10.57
N VAL A 118 9.11 5.06 10.44
CA VAL A 118 8.21 4.38 9.48
C VAL A 118 8.57 4.73 8.03
N ALA A 119 8.94 5.98 7.74
CA ALA A 119 9.42 6.41 6.42
C ALA A 119 10.68 5.63 5.99
N PHE A 120 11.62 5.39 6.92
CA PHE A 120 12.79 4.55 6.65
C PHE A 120 12.39 3.12 6.28
N ALA A 121 11.52 2.49 7.08
CA ALA A 121 11.04 1.14 6.80
C ALA A 121 10.25 1.05 5.47
N ALA A 122 9.46 2.08 5.15
CA ALA A 122 8.72 2.18 3.88
C ALA A 122 9.67 2.23 2.68
N ARG A 123 10.78 2.98 2.80
CA ARG A 123 11.83 3.06 1.77
C ARG A 123 12.54 1.72 1.59
N GLU A 124 12.91 1.04 2.66
CA GLU A 124 13.51 -0.31 2.58
C GLU A 124 12.55 -1.28 1.88
N ARG A 125 11.27 -1.29 2.29
CA ARG A 125 10.25 -2.15 1.67
C ARG A 125 10.11 -1.86 0.18
N ARG A 126 10.16 -0.60 -0.24
CA ARG A 126 10.11 -0.24 -1.66
C ARG A 126 11.30 -0.81 -2.45
N GLN A 127 12.50 -0.79 -1.87
CA GLN A 127 13.67 -1.38 -2.51
C GLN A 127 13.55 -2.90 -2.63
N GLU A 128 12.99 -3.57 -1.62
CA GLU A 128 12.68 -5.00 -1.70
C GLU A 128 11.68 -5.29 -2.83
N CYS A 129 10.57 -4.54 -2.88
CA CYS A 129 9.56 -4.70 -3.93
C CYS A 129 10.18 -4.53 -5.31
N ALA A 130 10.97 -3.47 -5.53
CA ALA A 130 11.61 -3.19 -6.81
C ALA A 130 12.57 -4.30 -7.28
N ARG A 131 13.22 -4.99 -6.35
CA ARG A 131 14.14 -6.11 -6.65
C ARG A 131 13.43 -7.47 -6.79
N SER A 132 12.13 -7.53 -6.52
CA SER A 132 11.39 -8.78 -6.62
C SER A 132 11.37 -9.30 -8.06
N PRO A 133 11.57 -10.61 -8.29
CA PRO A 133 11.39 -11.20 -9.61
C PRO A 133 9.92 -11.18 -10.06
N HIS A 134 8.98 -11.04 -9.12
CA HIS A 134 7.55 -11.12 -9.35
C HIS A 134 6.94 -9.74 -9.67
N PRO A 135 6.35 -9.55 -10.86
CA PRO A 135 5.70 -8.30 -11.25
C PRO A 135 4.64 -7.83 -10.25
N GLU A 136 3.89 -8.75 -9.65
CA GLU A 136 2.80 -8.50 -8.72
C GLU A 136 3.30 -7.79 -7.45
N VAL A 137 4.52 -8.14 -7.02
CA VAL A 137 5.17 -7.52 -5.86
C VAL A 137 5.81 -6.18 -6.24
N ARG A 138 6.37 -6.06 -7.45
CA ARG A 138 6.93 -4.78 -7.94
C ARG A 138 5.84 -3.70 -8.02
N ALA A 139 4.67 -4.07 -8.54
CA ALA A 139 3.52 -3.18 -8.72
C ALA A 139 2.95 -2.61 -7.41
N GLU A 140 3.25 -3.20 -6.25
CA GLU A 140 2.73 -2.76 -4.94
C GLU A 140 3.11 -1.33 -4.57
N THR A 141 4.22 -0.84 -5.11
CA THR A 141 4.80 0.46 -4.74
C THR A 141 4.75 1.52 -5.83
N GLU A 142 4.31 1.15 -7.04
CA GLU A 142 4.34 2.03 -8.21
C GLU A 142 3.52 3.32 -8.04
N ARG A 143 2.40 3.24 -7.29
CA ARG A 143 1.46 4.37 -7.14
C ARG A 143 1.53 5.07 -5.79
N LEU A 144 2.52 4.74 -4.96
CA LEU A 144 2.63 5.25 -3.58
C LEU A 144 3.70 6.32 -3.47
N HIS A 145 3.56 7.20 -2.48
CA HIS A 145 4.54 8.26 -2.25
C HIS A 145 5.90 7.71 -1.82
N ALA A 146 6.98 8.28 -2.37
CA ALA A 146 8.35 7.89 -2.09
C ALA A 146 8.89 8.65 -0.87
N TRP A 147 8.47 8.23 0.32
CA TRP A 147 8.89 8.89 1.56
C TRP A 147 10.41 8.90 1.75
N ASP A 148 10.97 10.10 1.92
CA ASP A 148 12.34 10.30 2.42
C ASP A 148 12.29 10.66 3.92
N PRO A 149 13.03 9.98 4.81
CA PRO A 149 13.18 10.41 6.20
C PRO A 149 13.55 11.89 6.37
N ALA A 150 14.23 12.52 5.41
CA ALA A 150 14.54 13.95 5.42
C ALA A 150 13.29 14.83 5.25
N GLU A 151 12.32 14.39 4.43
CA GLU A 151 11.03 15.06 4.23
C GLU A 151 10.26 15.22 5.55
N ILE A 152 10.35 14.22 6.44
CA ILE A 152 9.72 14.26 7.76
C ILE A 152 10.38 15.31 8.68
N ASP A 153 11.69 15.51 8.57
CA ASP A 153 12.40 16.53 9.35
C ASP A 153 12.02 17.94 8.87
N GLU A 154 11.88 18.14 7.56
CA GLU A 154 11.40 19.39 6.96
C GLU A 154 9.98 19.71 7.43
N MET A 155 9.07 18.73 7.35
CA MET A 155 7.69 18.88 7.82
C MET A 155 7.62 19.15 9.33
N ARG A 156 8.52 18.56 10.13
CA ARG A 156 8.64 18.87 11.57
C ARG A 156 9.06 20.32 11.81
N ALA A 157 10.00 20.84 11.02
CA ALA A 157 10.47 22.21 11.13
C ALA A 157 9.37 23.21 10.76
N GLU A 158 8.61 22.95 9.70
CA GLU A 158 7.44 23.74 9.31
C GLU A 158 6.34 23.71 10.38
N TYR A 159 6.07 22.54 10.95
CA TYR A 159 5.06 22.37 12.00
C TYR A 159 5.40 23.14 13.29
N ARG A 160 6.68 23.27 13.62
CA ARG A 160 7.13 24.09 14.76
C ARG A 160 7.06 25.60 14.49
N GLY A 161 6.74 26.00 13.24
CA GLY A 161 6.82 27.37 12.77
C GLY A 161 8.26 27.85 12.63
N PRO A 162 8.51 28.98 11.91
CA PRO A 162 9.80 29.64 11.99
C PRO A 162 9.98 30.09 13.44
N SER A 163 10.81 29.36 14.18
CA SER A 163 11.26 29.78 15.50
C SER A 163 11.77 31.20 15.35
N ALA A 164 11.20 32.12 16.13
CA ALA A 164 11.58 33.52 16.13
C ALA A 164 13.11 33.66 16.27
N ARG A 165 13.61 34.69 15.57
CA ARG A 165 14.99 35.20 15.54
C ARG A 165 15.73 35.11 16.87
#